data_AF-A0A924VGU0-F1
#
_entry.id   AF-A0A924VGU0-F1
#
_cell.length_a   1.000
_cell.length_b   1.000
_cell.length_c   1.000
_cell.angle_alpha   90.00
_cell.angle_beta   90.00
_cell.angle_gamma   90.00
#
_symmetry.space_group_name_H-M   'P 1'
#
loop_
_entity.id
_entity.type
_entity.pdbx_description
1 polymer ?
#
loop_
_entity_poly.entity_id
_entity_poly.type
_entity_poly.pdbx_seq_one_letter_code
_entity_poly.pdbx_strand_id
1 'polypeptide(L)'
;MGRDKPISRRYFIAGTGALVAGMAMSVQGSDFLADEPIIDIHQHTDYAGRTQEQMHAHQRAMGIATTILLPAGRSLSYGSTHYGVSNGLQVKAGGNEICYKYAVEHKDEFT
;
A
#
# COMPACT_ATOMS: atom_id res chain seq x y z
N MET A 1 5.39 -12.90 30.25
CA MET A 1 4.51 -14.05 30.03
C MET A 1 3.29 -13.92 30.93
N GLY A 2 2.21 -13.29 30.44
CA GLY A 2 0.97 -13.18 31.23
C GLY A 2 0.28 -14.54 31.27
N ARG A 3 -0.05 -15.05 32.47
CA ARG A 3 -0.75 -16.33 32.63
C ARG A 3 -2.13 -16.24 31.97
N ASP A 4 -2.44 -17.21 31.10
CA ASP A 4 -3.80 -17.43 30.58
C ASP A 4 -4.75 -17.64 31.75
N LYS A 5 -5.55 -16.63 32.09
CA LYS A 5 -6.59 -16.78 33.11
C LYS A 5 -7.68 -17.69 32.53
N PRO A 6 -8.10 -18.75 33.25
CA PRO A 6 -9.18 -19.60 32.78
C PRO A 6 -10.47 -18.79 32.64
N ILE A 7 -11.17 -18.95 31.50
CA ILE A 7 -12.44 -18.27 31.24
C ILE A 7 -13.46 -18.71 32.29
N SER A 8 -13.91 -17.78 33.14
CA SER A 8 -14.94 -18.06 34.13
C SER A 8 -16.33 -18.09 33.48
N ARG A 9 -17.26 -18.86 34.06
CA ARG A 9 -18.66 -18.92 33.60
C ARG A 9 -19.31 -17.53 33.51
N ARG A 10 -19.03 -16.65 34.48
CA ARG A 10 -19.54 -15.27 34.50
C ARG A 10 -19.01 -14.46 33.33
N TYR A 11 -17.72 -14.61 33.02
CA TYR A 11 -17.09 -13.94 31.90
C TYR A 11 -17.69 -14.43 30.56
N PHE A 12 -17.91 -15.73 30.42
CA PHE A 12 -18.54 -16.32 29.24
C PHE A 12 -19.98 -15.84 29.03
N ILE A 13 -20.80 -15.83 30.09
CA ILE A 13 -22.20 -15.37 30.02
C ILE A 13 -22.26 -13.87 29.72
N ALA A 14 -21.43 -13.07 30.38
CA ALA A 14 -21.38 -11.62 30.14
C ALA A 14 -20.96 -11.29 28.70
N GLY A 15 -19.91 -11.96 28.19
CA GLY A 15 -19.45 -11.78 26.81
C GLY A 15 -20.48 -12.20 25.76
N THR A 16 -21.10 -13.37 25.96
CA THR A 16 -22.17 -13.85 25.06
C THR A 16 -23.39 -12.93 25.09
N GLY A 17 -23.79 -12.46 26.28
CA GLY A 17 -24.91 -11.52 26.44
C GLY A 17 -24.64 -10.18 25.74
N ALA A 18 -23.43 -9.64 25.87
CA ALA A 18 -23.03 -8.42 25.17
C ALA A 18 -23.05 -8.59 23.64
N LEU A 19 -22.60 -9.74 23.13
CA LEU A 19 -22.65 -10.06 21.70
C LEU A 19 -24.08 -10.12 21.17
N VAL A 20 -24.97 -10.85 21.86
CA VAL A 20 -26.38 -10.97 21.47
C VAL A 20 -27.10 -9.62 21.53
N ALA A 21 -26.85 -8.82 22.56
CA ALA A 21 -27.40 -7.47 22.67
C ALA A 21 -26.91 -6.56 21.54
N GLY A 22 -25.61 -6.61 21.21
CA GLY A 22 -25.03 -5.88 20.08
C GLY A 22 -25.66 -6.27 18.74
N MET A 23 -25.88 -7.57 18.49
CA MET A 23 -26.59 -8.05 17.30
C MET A 23 -28.05 -7.57 17.25
N ALA A 24 -28.79 -7.66 18.35
CA ALA A 24 -30.18 -7.21 18.42
C ALA A 24 -30.33 -5.70 18.16
N MET A 25 -29.33 -4.92 18.57
CA MET A 25 -29.27 -3.48 18.35
C MET A 25 -28.63 -3.09 17.01
N SER A 26 -28.23 -4.06 16.17
CA SER A 26 -27.48 -3.81 14.92
C SER A 26 -26.24 -2.92 15.13
N VAL A 27 -25.58 -3.07 16.29
CA VAL A 27 -24.35 -2.33 16.59
C VAL A 27 -23.27 -2.84 15.66
N GLN A 28 -22.85 -2.00 14.72
CA GLN A 28 -21.65 -2.21 13.94
C GLN A 28 -20.45 -1.99 14.85
N GLY A 29 -19.49 -2.93 14.83
CA GLY A 29 -18.21 -2.68 15.46
C GLY A 29 -17.56 -1.45 14.83
N SER A 30 -16.94 -0.60 15.64
CA SER A 30 -16.07 0.44 15.10
C SER A 30 -14.89 -0.22 14.42
N ASP A 31 -14.53 0.23 13.22
CA ASP A 31 -13.26 -0.15 12.60
C ASP A 31 -12.13 0.13 13.60
N PHE A 32 -11.35 -0.90 13.91
CA PHE A 32 -10.39 -0.87 15.02
C PHE A 32 -9.16 0.00 14.72
N LEU A 33 -9.04 0.45 13.48
CA LEU A 33 -8.10 1.43 12.98
C LEU A 33 -8.90 2.33 12.05
N ALA A 34 -8.75 3.64 12.14
CA ALA A 34 -9.15 4.49 11.02
C ALA A 34 -8.45 3.92 9.76
N ASP A 35 -9.11 3.89 8.61
CA ASP A 35 -8.46 3.48 7.35
C ASP A 35 -7.17 4.28 7.17
N GLU A 36 -6.04 3.69 7.56
CA GLU A 36 -4.74 4.33 7.44
C GLU A 36 -4.39 4.36 5.94
N PRO A 37 -4.00 5.51 5.39
CA PRO A 37 -3.74 5.63 3.96
C PRO A 37 -2.62 4.69 3.54
N ILE A 38 -2.85 3.92 2.47
CA ILE A 38 -1.82 3.04 1.90
C ILE A 38 -0.83 3.90 1.10
N ILE A 39 0.44 3.86 1.51
CA ILE A 39 1.55 4.55 0.85
C ILE A 39 2.42 3.53 0.11
N ASP A 40 2.47 3.62 -1.22
CA ASP A 40 3.43 2.90 -2.06
C ASP A 40 4.73 3.69 -2.14
N ILE A 41 5.77 3.19 -1.47
CA ILE A 41 7.04 3.90 -1.32
C ILE A 41 8.01 3.70 -2.49
N HIS A 42 7.70 2.80 -3.43
CA HIS A 42 8.64 2.48 -4.51
C HIS A 42 7.87 1.99 -5.73
N GLN A 43 7.56 2.92 -6.63
CA GLN A 43 6.94 2.57 -7.90
C GLN A 43 7.72 3.07 -9.11
N HIS A 44 7.92 2.20 -10.09
CA HIS A 44 8.50 2.54 -11.39
C HIS A 44 7.40 2.65 -12.46
N THR A 45 7.44 3.72 -13.26
CA THR A 45 6.64 3.79 -14.50
C THR A 45 7.23 2.87 -15.56
N ASP A 46 6.38 2.35 -16.45
CA ASP A 46 6.78 1.52 -17.61
C ASP A 46 7.56 0.23 -17.26
N TYR A 47 7.51 -0.17 -15.99
CA TYR A 47 8.32 -1.26 -15.44
C TYR A 47 8.06 -2.60 -16.14
N ALA A 48 9.11 -3.17 -16.72
CA ALA A 48 9.10 -4.46 -17.40
C ALA A 48 7.98 -4.60 -18.46
N GLY A 49 7.59 -3.49 -19.09
CA GLY A 49 6.55 -3.46 -20.12
C GLY A 49 5.12 -3.25 -19.59
N ARG A 50 4.92 -3.10 -18.27
CA ARG A 50 3.64 -2.69 -17.71
C ARG A 50 3.35 -1.23 -18.09
N THR A 51 2.19 -0.96 -18.68
CA THR A 51 1.82 0.41 -19.07
C THR A 51 1.44 1.26 -17.85
N GLN A 52 1.45 2.58 -18.01
CA GLN A 52 1.05 3.51 -16.96
C GLN A 52 -0.43 3.36 -16.60
N GLU A 53 -1.29 3.03 -17.56
CA GLU A 53 -2.72 2.77 -17.32
C GLU A 53 -2.92 1.50 -16.49
N GLN A 54 -2.12 0.45 -16.73
CA GLN A 54 -2.16 -0.78 -15.94
C GLN A 54 -1.67 -0.53 -14.50
N MET A 55 -0.59 0.24 -14.35
CA MET A 55 -0.09 0.67 -13.04
C MET A 55 -1.16 1.47 -12.29
N HIS A 56 -1.80 2.42 -12.97
CA HIS A 56 -2.83 3.25 -12.38
C HIS A 56 -4.07 2.45 -11.94
N ALA A 57 -4.57 1.56 -12.81
CA ALA A 57 -5.68 0.67 -12.46
C ALA A 57 -5.34 -0.21 -11.24
N HIS A 58 -4.09 -0.67 -11.13
CA HIS A 58 -3.61 -1.42 -9.98
C HIS A 58 -3.58 -0.58 -8.70
N GLN A 59 -3.10 0.68 -8.76
CA GLN A 59 -3.09 1.60 -7.61
C GLN A 59 -4.51 1.84 -7.07
N ARG A 60 -5.49 2.05 -7.96
CA ARG A 60 -6.91 2.19 -7.56
C ARG A 60 -7.46 0.91 -6.93
N ALA A 61 -7.18 -0.24 -7.52
CA ALA A 61 -7.66 -1.52 -7.00
C ALA A 61 -7.11 -1.82 -5.59
N MET A 62 -5.92 -1.31 -5.26
CA MET A 62 -5.32 -1.47 -3.93
C MET A 62 -5.74 -0.38 -2.93
N GLY A 63 -6.46 0.66 -3.33
CA GLY A 63 -6.80 1.78 -2.44
C GLY A 63 -5.58 2.61 -2.03
N ILE A 64 -4.61 2.77 -2.93
CA ILE A 64 -3.40 3.56 -2.66
C ILE A 64 -3.77 5.03 -2.55
N ALA A 65 -3.38 5.66 -1.44
CA ALA A 65 -3.58 7.08 -1.19
C ALA A 65 -2.38 7.92 -1.64
N THR A 66 -1.17 7.36 -1.63
CA THR A 66 0.04 8.06 -2.08
C THR A 66 1.01 7.09 -2.73
N THR A 67 1.62 7.50 -3.84
CA THR A 67 2.72 6.75 -4.46
C THR A 67 3.96 7.63 -4.60
N ILE A 68 5.10 7.12 -4.15
CA ILE A 68 6.42 7.67 -4.40
C ILE A 68 6.96 7.02 -5.68
N LEU A 69 7.01 7.81 -6.75
CA LEU A 69 7.61 7.37 -8.02
C LEU A 69 9.13 7.39 -7.89
N LEU A 70 9.76 6.27 -8.24
CA LEU A 70 11.20 6.15 -8.35
C LEU A 70 11.60 6.14 -9.83
N PRO A 71 12.23 7.21 -10.33
CA PRO A 71 12.74 7.24 -11.69
C PRO A 71 13.88 6.24 -11.90
N ALA A 72 14.07 5.77 -13.13
CA ALA A 72 15.26 5.04 -13.51
C ALA A 72 16.52 5.88 -13.30
N GLY A 73 17.59 5.22 -12.88
CA GLY A 73 18.92 5.81 -12.76
C GLY A 73 19.59 6.04 -14.11
N ARG A 74 20.87 6.45 -14.07
CA ARG A 74 21.66 6.72 -15.28
C ARG A 74 22.53 5.52 -15.65
N SER A 75 22.93 5.46 -16.92
CA SER A 75 23.89 4.47 -17.41
C SER A 75 25.29 4.83 -16.87
N LEU A 76 25.64 4.20 -15.75
CA LEU A 76 26.90 4.38 -15.03
C LEU A 76 27.43 3.00 -14.65
N SER A 77 28.62 2.66 -15.14
CA SER A 77 29.23 1.34 -14.94
C SER A 77 30.50 1.43 -14.11
N TYR A 78 30.36 1.23 -12.80
CA TYR A 78 31.48 1.10 -11.87
C TYR A 78 31.08 0.18 -10.70
N GLY A 79 32.05 -0.22 -9.87
CA GLY A 79 31.83 -1.24 -8.83
C GLY A 79 30.67 -0.90 -7.88
N SER A 80 30.52 0.37 -7.49
CA SER A 80 29.43 0.82 -6.60
C SER A 80 28.06 1.04 -7.28
N THR A 81 27.92 0.87 -8.61
CA THR A 81 26.60 0.83 -9.30
C THR A 81 26.17 -0.57 -9.69
N HIS A 82 26.81 -1.61 -9.15
CA HIS A 82 26.61 -2.98 -9.60
C HIS A 82 26.81 -3.08 -11.12
N TYR A 83 27.83 -2.37 -11.64
CA TYR A 83 28.15 -2.30 -13.07
C TYR A 83 26.96 -1.89 -13.95
N GLY A 84 26.08 -1.04 -13.43
CA GLY A 84 24.92 -0.51 -14.16
C GLY A 84 23.73 -1.46 -14.28
N VAL A 85 23.71 -2.57 -13.52
CA VAL A 85 22.63 -3.56 -13.57
C VAL A 85 21.38 -3.09 -12.81
N SER A 86 21.55 -2.55 -11.61
CA SER A 86 20.44 -2.29 -10.68
C SER A 86 19.93 -0.84 -10.71
N ASN A 87 19.97 -0.18 -11.87
CA ASN A 87 19.54 1.21 -12.03
C ASN A 87 18.17 1.39 -12.71
N GLY A 88 17.39 0.30 -12.89
CA GLY A 88 16.07 0.36 -13.51
C GLY A 88 16.06 0.45 -15.04
N LEU A 89 17.21 0.67 -15.69
CA LEU A 89 17.28 0.75 -17.16
C LEU A 89 17.01 -0.61 -17.83
N GLN A 90 17.40 -1.71 -17.20
CA GLN A 90 17.21 -3.07 -17.73
C GLN A 90 15.73 -3.46 -17.86
N VAL A 91 14.91 -2.93 -16.95
CA VAL A 91 13.45 -3.12 -16.94
C VAL A 91 12.71 -2.00 -17.65
N LYS A 92 13.44 -1.10 -18.35
CA LYS A 92 12.89 0.03 -19.09
C LYS A 92 12.01 0.95 -18.24
N ALA A 93 12.34 1.11 -16.95
CA ALA A 93 11.63 2.04 -16.10
C ALA A 93 11.77 3.48 -16.64
N GLY A 94 10.71 4.29 -16.48
CA GLY A 94 10.74 5.68 -16.92
C GLY A 94 11.68 6.56 -16.10
N GLY A 95 12.22 7.59 -16.75
CA GLY A 95 13.07 8.60 -16.12
C GLY A 95 12.29 9.72 -15.42
N ASN A 96 13.01 10.72 -14.92
CA ASN A 96 12.45 11.84 -14.16
C ASN A 96 11.29 12.53 -14.89
N GLU A 97 11.44 12.76 -16.19
CA GLU A 97 10.46 13.48 -17.01
C GLU A 97 9.14 12.71 -17.13
N ILE A 98 9.20 11.38 -17.20
CA ILE A 98 8.01 10.52 -17.28
C ILE A 98 7.33 10.48 -15.93
N CYS A 99 8.08 10.27 -14.84
CA CYS A 99 7.52 10.29 -13.49
C CYS A 99 6.87 11.64 -13.16
N TYR A 100 7.50 12.75 -13.52
CA TYR A 100 6.95 14.08 -13.31
C TYR A 100 5.62 14.28 -14.06
N LYS A 101 5.57 13.92 -15.35
CA LYS A 101 4.34 14.01 -16.14
C LYS A 101 3.22 13.18 -15.55
N TYR A 102 3.51 11.92 -15.21
CA TYR A 102 2.53 11.03 -14.58
C TYR A 102 1.99 11.61 -13.27
N ALA A 103 2.86 12.14 -12.42
CA ALA A 103 2.47 12.76 -11.15
C ALA A 103 1.60 13.99 -11.35
N VAL A 104 1.90 14.83 -12.35
CA VAL A 104 1.09 16.01 -12.69
C VAL A 104 -0.28 15.61 -13.24
N GLU A 105 -0.33 14.60 -14.12
CA GLU A 105 -1.56 14.11 -14.74
C GLU A 105 -2.55 13.52 -13.71
N HIS A 106 -2.05 12.93 -12.63
CA HIS A 106 -2.86 12.24 -11.61
C HIS A 106 -2.86 12.95 -10.24
N LYS A 107 -2.43 14.22 -10.19
CA LYS A 107 -2.22 14.96 -8.92
C LYS A 107 -3.46 15.09 -8.04
N ASP A 108 -4.66 14.98 -8.62
CA ASP A 108 -5.94 15.16 -7.93
C ASP A 108 -6.59 13.82 -7.52
N GLU A 109 -5.98 12.68 -7.87
CA GLU A 109 -6.55 11.34 -7.66
C GLU A 109 -6.00 10.65 -6.40
N PHE A 110 -4.85 11.11 -5.91
CA PHE A 110 -4.15 10.58 -4.74
C PHE A 110 -4.12 11.68 -3.66
N THR A 111 -4.99 11.58 -2.64
CA THR A 111 -5.13 12.57 -1.56
C THR A 111 -5.10 11.91 -0.19
#